data_AF-G1LQI9-F1
#
_entry.id   AF-G1LQI9-F1
#
_cell.length_a   1.000
_cell.length_b   1.000
_cell.length_c   1.000
_cell.angle_alpha   90.00
_cell.angle_beta   90.00
_cell.angle_gamma   90.00
#
_symmetry.space_group_name_H-M   'P 1'
#
loop_
_entity.id
_entity.type
_entity.pdbx_description
1 polymer ?
#
loop_
_entity_poly.entity_id
_entity_poly.type
_entity_poly.pdbx_seq_one_letter_code
_entity_poly.pdbx_strand_id
1 'polypeptide(L)'
;MKLSFPFTAIVLEISMIVLFGFFVKYETEQNAIQQQLNITNSTKVDRSLELHPLFRDVHVMIFAGFGFLMTFLRKYGFSSVGINLLIAALGLQWGTFIQGILHHHGQTIYIGIKNMINADFSTATVLISFGAVLGKISPAQMLIMTIIEIAVFAGNEYVVGEIFQASDIGASMTIHAFGAYFGLAVAGVLYRPDLRRGHEKEESVYHSDLFAMIGTLFLWMFWPSFNSAIAETTEQQYMAIINTYFSLVACVLTAYAFSSLVGKRGKLDMVHIQNATLAGGVAVGTCADMEIHPYGAMIIGSIAGIVSVLGFKFLTPCLTDKLKIHDTCGVHNLHGLPGVVGGLASIVAIVFRASKASSVVMQAAALGSSLGTAIVGGLITGLILRFFVCGLSSTEFFFDDSVYWEVLYSVKNVNDDYTSESFAHLKPQSLFAS
;
A
#
# COMPACT_ATOMS: atom_id res chain seq x y z
N MET A 1 10.45 -19.60 14.03
CA MET A 1 10.47 -19.61 12.54
C MET A 1 11.66 -20.35 11.90
N LYS A 2 12.59 -20.98 12.65
CA LYS A 2 13.84 -21.54 12.10
C LYS A 2 13.71 -22.52 10.91
N LEU A 3 12.58 -23.23 10.79
CA LEU A 3 12.36 -24.22 9.72
C LEU A 3 11.24 -23.82 8.76
N SER A 4 10.06 -23.46 9.29
CA SER A 4 8.88 -23.19 8.46
C SER A 4 9.05 -22.00 7.51
N PHE A 5 9.69 -20.92 7.96
CA PHE A 5 9.89 -19.73 7.13
C PHE A 5 10.92 -19.95 6.02
N PRO A 6 12.16 -20.41 6.30
CA PRO A 6 13.13 -20.70 5.24
C PRO A 6 12.59 -21.71 4.23
N PHE A 7 11.91 -22.76 4.69
CA PHE A 7 11.28 -23.73 3.80
C PHE A 7 10.27 -23.07 2.85
N THR A 8 9.36 -22.23 3.38
CA THR A 8 8.37 -21.53 2.57
C THR A 8 9.04 -20.61 1.54
N ALA A 9 10.00 -19.79 1.97
CA ALA A 9 10.70 -18.85 1.09
C ALA A 9 11.48 -19.58 -0.02
N ILE A 10 12.23 -20.64 0.33
CA ILE A 10 13.02 -21.42 -0.63
C ILE A 10 12.11 -22.15 -1.62
N VAL A 11 11.01 -22.75 -1.17
CA VAL A 11 10.06 -23.43 -2.06
C VAL A 11 9.43 -22.44 -3.04
N LEU A 12 9.04 -21.26 -2.57
CA LEU A 12 8.49 -20.21 -3.45
C LEU A 12 9.53 -19.74 -4.46
N GLU A 13 10.76 -19.46 -4.04
CA GLU A 13 11.82 -19.02 -4.95
C GLU A 13 12.18 -20.08 -6.00
N ILE A 14 12.35 -21.35 -5.60
CA ILE A 14 12.56 -22.46 -6.55
C ILE A 14 11.40 -22.55 -7.54
N SER A 15 10.17 -22.38 -7.06
CA SER A 15 8.99 -22.36 -7.93
C SER A 15 9.06 -21.21 -8.93
N MET A 16 9.42 -19.99 -8.51
CA MET A 16 9.57 -18.85 -9.42
C MET A 16 10.66 -19.11 -10.46
N ILE A 17 11.83 -19.63 -10.07
CA ILE A 17 12.91 -19.97 -11.00
C ILE A 17 12.44 -20.98 -12.05
N VAL A 18 11.74 -22.03 -11.63
CA VAL A 18 11.18 -23.04 -12.55
C VAL A 18 10.18 -22.40 -13.51
N LEU A 19 9.24 -21.61 -12.99
CA LEU A 19 8.21 -20.95 -13.80
C LEU A 19 8.83 -19.96 -14.80
N PHE A 20 9.79 -19.15 -14.38
CA PHE A 20 10.51 -18.24 -15.27
C PHE A 20 11.30 -18.99 -16.34
N GLY A 21 12.00 -20.07 -15.96
CA GLY A 21 12.77 -20.88 -16.90
C GLY A 21 11.93 -21.51 -18.02
N PHE A 22 10.66 -21.82 -17.75
CA PHE A 22 9.75 -22.41 -18.75
C PHE A 22 8.96 -21.39 -19.56
N PHE A 23 8.52 -20.29 -18.93
CA PHE A 23 7.50 -19.41 -19.51
C PHE A 23 7.99 -18.00 -19.85
N VAL A 24 9.14 -17.57 -19.34
CA VAL A 24 9.57 -16.18 -19.41
C VAL A 24 10.79 -16.02 -20.32
N LYS A 25 10.76 -15.03 -21.20
CA LYS A 25 11.87 -14.66 -22.11
C LYS A 25 12.06 -13.15 -22.19
N TYR A 26 13.20 -12.72 -22.72
CA TYR A 26 13.46 -11.30 -22.96
C TYR A 26 12.68 -10.78 -24.17
N GLU A 27 12.14 -9.55 -24.09
CA GLU A 27 11.48 -8.87 -25.20
C GLU A 27 12.38 -8.74 -26.46
N THR A 28 13.70 -8.66 -26.28
CA THR A 28 14.66 -8.64 -27.40
C THR A 28 14.60 -9.89 -28.27
N GLU A 29 14.30 -11.05 -27.70
CA GLU A 29 14.11 -12.28 -28.47
C GLU A 29 12.85 -12.22 -29.34
N GLN A 30 11.75 -11.63 -28.82
CA GLN A 30 10.54 -11.38 -29.60
C GLN A 30 10.81 -10.42 -30.75
N ASN A 31 11.58 -9.35 -30.47
CA ASN A 31 11.94 -8.34 -31.46
C ASN A 31 12.83 -8.92 -32.56
N ALA A 32 13.76 -9.82 -32.23
CA ALA A 32 14.60 -10.53 -33.20
C ALA A 32 13.75 -11.42 -34.13
N ILE A 33 12.77 -12.15 -33.56
CA ILE A 33 11.81 -12.95 -34.35
C ILE A 33 10.97 -12.05 -35.27
N GLN A 34 10.45 -10.93 -34.76
CA GLN A 34 9.64 -9.98 -35.56
C GLN A 34 10.46 -9.29 -36.67
N GLN A 35 11.72 -8.96 -36.41
CA GLN A 35 12.64 -8.43 -37.42
C GLN A 35 12.94 -9.45 -38.51
N GLN A 36 13.17 -10.72 -38.14
CA GLN A 36 13.39 -11.79 -39.12
C GLN A 36 12.16 -12.05 -40.00
N LEU A 37 10.96 -11.76 -39.49
CA LEU A 37 9.70 -11.82 -40.22
C LEU A 37 9.35 -10.52 -41.00
N ASN A 38 10.23 -9.50 -40.99
CA ASN A 38 10.00 -8.16 -41.58
C ASN A 38 8.74 -7.44 -41.04
N ILE A 39 8.34 -7.71 -39.80
CA ILE A 39 7.08 -7.19 -39.24
C ILE A 39 7.26 -5.81 -38.58
N THR A 40 8.47 -5.39 -38.15
CA THR A 40 8.68 -4.07 -37.51
C THR A 40 10.08 -3.46 -37.68
N ASN A 41 10.14 -2.13 -37.87
CA ASN A 41 11.34 -1.30 -37.79
C ASN A 41 11.74 -0.98 -36.32
N SER A 42 13.04 -0.75 -36.08
CA SER A 42 13.82 -0.47 -34.84
C SER A 42 13.19 0.35 -33.69
N THR A 43 12.02 0.95 -33.86
CA THR A 43 11.37 1.93 -32.97
C THR A 43 10.82 1.41 -31.64
N LYS A 44 10.62 0.09 -31.46
CA LYS A 44 10.03 -0.47 -30.22
C LYS A 44 10.99 -0.50 -29.02
N VAL A 45 12.28 -0.76 -29.25
CA VAL A 45 13.29 -0.85 -28.18
C VAL A 45 13.53 0.53 -27.55
N ASP A 46 13.55 1.59 -28.36
CA ASP A 46 13.71 2.97 -27.88
C ASP A 46 12.54 3.39 -26.96
N ARG A 47 11.30 3.01 -27.29
CA ARG A 47 10.11 3.32 -26.48
C ARG A 47 10.06 2.55 -25.15
N SER A 48 10.67 1.36 -25.07
CA SER A 48 10.79 0.60 -23.80
C SER A 48 11.73 1.34 -22.83
N LEU A 49 12.84 1.89 -23.32
CA LEU A 49 13.79 2.67 -22.52
C LEU A 49 13.23 4.02 -22.06
N GLU A 50 12.29 4.62 -22.79
CA GLU A 50 11.57 5.84 -22.37
C GLU A 50 10.75 5.63 -21.08
N LEU A 51 10.32 4.38 -20.79
CA LEU A 51 9.59 4.05 -19.56
C LEU A 51 10.50 3.87 -18.33
N HIS A 52 11.81 3.74 -18.53
CA HIS A 52 12.76 3.46 -17.44
C HIS A 52 12.73 4.50 -16.30
N PRO A 53 12.64 5.82 -16.54
CA PRO A 53 12.48 6.80 -15.47
C PRO A 53 11.19 6.58 -14.65
N LEU A 54 10.05 6.35 -15.31
CA LEU A 54 8.76 6.11 -14.65
C LEU A 54 8.79 4.82 -13.83
N PHE A 55 9.41 3.77 -14.36
CA PHE A 55 9.68 2.54 -13.61
C PHE A 55 10.48 2.82 -12.34
N ARG A 56 11.60 3.57 -12.42
CA ARG A 56 12.41 3.87 -11.24
C ARG A 56 11.62 4.61 -10.16
N ASP A 57 10.80 5.57 -10.55
CA ASP A 57 9.96 6.33 -9.62
C ASP A 57 8.95 5.41 -8.91
N VAL A 58 8.22 4.58 -9.66
CA VAL A 58 7.29 3.58 -9.10
C VAL A 58 8.02 2.59 -8.19
N HIS A 59 9.17 2.09 -8.62
CA HIS A 59 9.96 1.14 -7.84
C HIS A 59 10.43 1.75 -6.51
N VAL A 60 10.83 3.03 -6.50
CA VAL A 60 11.16 3.73 -5.25
C VAL A 60 9.93 3.87 -4.35
N MET A 61 8.74 4.09 -4.90
CA MET A 61 7.50 4.07 -4.11
C MET A 61 7.26 2.72 -3.43
N ILE A 62 7.53 1.59 -4.11
CA ILE A 62 7.38 0.24 -3.56
C ILE A 62 8.35 -0.02 -2.40
N PHE A 63 9.65 0.25 -2.60
CA PHE A 63 10.66 -0.13 -1.60
C PHE A 63 10.88 0.92 -0.52
N ALA A 64 11.03 2.19 -0.89
CA ALA A 64 11.28 3.27 0.05
C ALA A 64 9.98 3.93 0.52
N GLY A 65 9.04 4.18 -0.39
CA GLY A 65 7.77 4.83 -0.09
C GLY A 65 6.95 4.08 0.96
N PHE A 66 6.38 2.93 0.58
CA PHE A 66 5.63 2.06 1.49
C PHE A 66 6.51 1.57 2.66
N GLY A 67 7.72 1.11 2.36
CA GLY A 67 8.65 0.55 3.35
C GLY A 67 8.91 1.50 4.51
N PHE A 68 9.28 2.76 4.24
CA PHE A 68 9.49 3.74 5.31
C PHE A 68 8.19 4.28 5.89
N LEU A 69 7.11 4.48 5.12
CA LEU A 69 5.83 4.99 5.66
C LEU A 69 5.35 4.13 6.84
N MET A 70 5.52 2.82 6.75
CA MET A 70 5.12 1.86 7.78
C MET A 70 6.07 1.82 9.00
N THR A 71 7.20 2.54 9.00
CA THR A 71 8.16 2.56 10.12
C THR A 71 7.73 3.45 11.29
N PHE A 72 6.53 4.06 11.25
CA PHE A 72 6.02 4.87 12.35
C PHE A 72 5.92 4.09 13.67
N LEU A 73 5.68 2.78 13.62
CA LEU A 73 5.64 1.89 14.79
C LEU A 73 7.03 1.78 15.46
N ARG A 74 7.17 2.33 16.67
CA ARG A 74 8.50 2.48 17.31
C ARG A 74 9.26 1.17 17.57
N LYS A 75 8.54 0.05 17.69
CA LYS A 75 9.10 -1.29 17.97
C LYS A 75 8.97 -2.26 16.81
N TYR A 76 8.56 -1.78 15.62
CA TYR A 76 8.31 -2.63 14.46
C TYR A 76 9.01 -2.12 13.19
N GLY A 77 10.01 -1.24 13.33
CA GLY A 77 10.69 -0.60 12.21
C GLY A 77 11.44 -1.59 11.31
N PHE A 78 12.10 -2.61 11.89
CA PHE A 78 12.83 -3.61 11.10
C PHE A 78 11.85 -4.47 10.30
N SER A 79 10.77 -4.90 10.93
CA SER A 79 9.72 -5.68 10.27
C SER A 79 9.01 -4.84 9.20
N SER A 80 8.71 -3.56 9.45
CA SER A 80 8.07 -2.69 8.46
C SER A 80 8.88 -2.61 7.16
N VAL A 81 10.15 -2.21 7.21
CA VAL A 81 10.97 -2.06 5.99
C VAL A 81 11.51 -3.40 5.46
N GLY A 82 11.90 -4.31 6.36
CA GLY A 82 12.52 -5.59 6.01
C GLY A 82 11.51 -6.61 5.45
N ILE A 83 10.31 -6.69 6.03
CA ILE A 83 9.25 -7.55 5.47
C ILE A 83 8.69 -6.91 4.20
N ASN A 84 8.59 -5.57 4.11
CA ASN A 84 8.24 -4.88 2.86
C ASN A 84 9.17 -5.27 1.72
N LEU A 85 10.50 -5.23 1.94
CA LEU A 85 11.49 -5.69 0.96
C LEU A 85 11.26 -7.15 0.55
N LEU A 86 11.02 -8.04 1.52
CA LEU A 86 10.78 -9.47 1.27
C LEU A 86 9.54 -9.70 0.41
N ILE A 87 8.39 -9.12 0.78
CA ILE A 87 7.13 -9.34 0.05
C ILE A 87 7.12 -8.62 -1.29
N ALA A 88 7.82 -7.48 -1.41
CA ALA A 88 7.99 -6.82 -2.69
C ALA A 88 8.85 -7.66 -3.64
N ALA A 89 9.97 -8.23 -3.17
CA ALA A 89 10.79 -9.12 -3.99
C ALA A 89 10.01 -10.35 -4.50
N LEU A 90 9.16 -10.95 -3.66
CA LEU A 90 8.26 -12.04 -4.10
C LEU A 90 7.18 -11.51 -5.06
N GLY A 91 6.56 -10.38 -4.72
CA GLY A 91 5.46 -9.79 -5.47
C GLY A 91 5.85 -9.44 -6.90
N LEU A 92 7.06 -8.91 -7.11
CA LEU A 92 7.56 -8.59 -8.45
C LEU A 92 7.68 -9.83 -9.34
N GLN A 93 8.23 -10.93 -8.80
CA GLN A 93 8.37 -12.18 -9.56
C GLN A 93 6.99 -12.77 -9.86
N TRP A 94 6.13 -12.88 -8.84
CA TRP A 94 4.84 -13.52 -8.98
C TRP A 94 3.85 -12.71 -9.82
N GLY A 95 3.82 -11.39 -9.64
CA GLY A 95 3.01 -10.45 -10.42
C GLY A 95 3.37 -10.50 -11.89
N THR A 96 4.67 -10.43 -12.22
CA THR A 96 5.16 -10.58 -13.59
C THR A 96 4.64 -11.87 -14.24
N PHE A 97 4.70 -12.98 -13.51
CA PHE A 97 4.29 -14.27 -14.04
C PHE A 97 2.77 -14.39 -14.21
N ILE A 98 1.99 -14.07 -13.18
CA ILE A 98 0.53 -14.22 -13.21
C ILE A 98 -0.14 -13.25 -14.19
N GLN A 99 0.25 -11.98 -14.18
CA GLN A 99 -0.26 -11.01 -15.14
C GLN A 99 0.17 -11.43 -16.56
N GLY A 100 1.40 -11.92 -16.72
CA GLY A 100 1.88 -12.48 -17.98
C GLY A 100 1.00 -13.63 -18.50
N ILE A 101 0.66 -14.61 -17.67
CA ILE A 101 -0.22 -15.73 -18.08
C ILE A 101 -1.58 -15.23 -18.55
N LEU A 102 -2.20 -14.31 -17.80
CA LEU A 102 -3.55 -13.82 -18.10
C LEU A 102 -3.60 -13.03 -19.41
N HIS A 103 -2.63 -12.16 -19.66
CA HIS A 103 -2.60 -11.32 -20.86
C HIS A 103 -2.01 -12.01 -22.09
N HIS A 104 -1.16 -13.03 -21.91
CA HIS A 104 -0.59 -13.81 -23.02
C HIS A 104 -1.33 -15.13 -23.28
N HIS A 105 -2.46 -15.38 -22.61
CA HIS A 105 -3.29 -16.60 -22.74
C HIS A 105 -2.47 -17.91 -22.65
N GLY A 106 -1.49 -17.96 -21.75
CA GLY A 106 -0.61 -19.13 -21.54
C GLY A 106 0.51 -19.32 -22.57
N GLN A 107 0.75 -18.35 -23.46
CA GLN A 107 1.92 -18.32 -24.34
C GLN A 107 3.15 -17.78 -23.61
N THR A 108 4.32 -17.83 -24.27
CA THR A 108 5.57 -17.28 -23.72
C THR A 108 5.40 -15.81 -23.34
N ILE A 109 5.82 -15.49 -22.11
CA ILE A 109 5.79 -14.14 -21.53
C ILE A 109 7.11 -13.46 -21.90
N TYR A 110 7.01 -12.35 -22.64
CA TYR A 110 8.16 -11.53 -22.98
C TYR A 110 8.24 -10.34 -22.03
N ILE A 111 9.29 -10.27 -21.22
CA ILE A 111 9.46 -9.22 -20.23
C ILE A 111 10.15 -8.00 -20.85
N GLY A 112 9.47 -6.85 -20.74
CA GLY A 112 10.03 -5.50 -20.89
C GLY A 112 9.74 -4.62 -19.67
N ILE A 113 10.11 -3.34 -19.74
CA ILE A 113 9.97 -2.39 -18.62
C ILE A 113 8.50 -2.17 -18.22
N LYS A 114 7.56 -2.21 -19.18
CA LYS A 114 6.12 -2.12 -18.88
C LYS A 114 5.64 -3.28 -18.00
N ASN A 115 6.13 -4.49 -18.24
CA ASN A 115 5.80 -5.65 -17.39
C ASN A 115 6.34 -5.47 -15.97
N MET A 116 7.54 -4.88 -15.83
CA MET A 116 8.12 -4.58 -14.52
C MET A 116 7.26 -3.55 -13.75
N ILE A 117 6.80 -2.49 -14.42
CA ILE A 117 5.88 -1.49 -13.83
C ILE A 117 4.58 -2.15 -13.37
N ASN A 118 3.98 -3.00 -14.21
CA ASN A 118 2.75 -3.72 -13.83
C ASN A 118 2.98 -4.66 -12.64
N ALA A 119 4.15 -5.29 -12.55
CA ALA A 119 4.51 -6.11 -11.41
C ALA A 119 4.66 -5.26 -10.13
N ASP A 120 5.26 -4.07 -10.21
CA ASP A 120 5.29 -3.10 -9.10
C ASP A 120 3.86 -2.69 -8.69
N PHE A 121 2.93 -2.49 -9.63
CA PHE A 121 1.53 -2.18 -9.34
C PHE A 121 0.80 -3.31 -8.60
N SER A 122 0.92 -4.56 -9.06
CA SER A 122 0.36 -5.70 -8.34
C SER A 122 0.97 -5.86 -6.93
N THR A 123 2.26 -5.53 -6.80
CA THR A 123 2.97 -5.52 -5.51
C THR A 123 2.45 -4.41 -4.61
N ALA A 124 2.21 -3.21 -5.13
CA ALA A 124 1.64 -2.08 -4.38
C ALA A 124 0.31 -2.47 -3.72
N THR A 125 -0.55 -3.21 -4.43
CA THR A 125 -1.80 -3.75 -3.88
C THR A 125 -1.56 -4.55 -2.59
N VAL A 126 -0.57 -5.46 -2.60
CA VAL A 126 -0.20 -6.25 -1.43
C VAL A 126 0.38 -5.39 -0.32
N LEU A 127 1.17 -4.36 -0.65
CA LEU A 127 1.73 -3.44 0.36
C LEU A 127 0.64 -2.60 1.05
N ILE A 128 -0.45 -2.29 0.33
CA ILE A 128 -1.64 -1.67 0.92
C ILE A 128 -2.31 -2.65 1.88
N SER A 129 -2.54 -3.90 1.46
CA SER A 129 -3.10 -4.92 2.36
C SER A 129 -2.21 -5.19 3.57
N PHE A 130 -0.89 -5.17 3.39
CA PHE A 130 0.09 -5.30 4.46
C PHE A 130 -0.11 -4.23 5.52
N GLY A 131 -0.36 -2.97 5.13
CA GLY A 131 -0.67 -1.90 6.08
C GLY A 131 -1.89 -2.18 6.97
N ALA A 132 -2.90 -2.91 6.46
CA ALA A 132 -4.06 -3.29 7.29
C ALA A 132 -3.68 -4.31 8.37
N VAL A 133 -2.73 -5.22 8.09
CA VAL A 133 -2.34 -6.34 8.97
C VAL A 133 -0.96 -6.17 9.63
N LEU A 134 -0.29 -5.04 9.38
CA LEU A 134 1.05 -4.72 9.87
C LEU A 134 1.14 -4.94 11.39
N GLY A 135 2.22 -5.59 11.82
CA GLY A 135 2.47 -5.88 13.24
C GLY A 135 1.73 -7.09 13.81
N LYS A 136 0.82 -7.72 13.06
CA LYS A 136 -0.10 -8.75 13.61
C LYS A 136 0.06 -10.13 12.98
N ILE A 137 0.66 -10.21 11.79
CA ILE A 137 0.85 -11.48 11.07
C ILE A 137 2.32 -11.76 10.81
N SER A 138 2.66 -13.05 10.75
CA SER A 138 4.03 -13.50 10.57
C SER A 138 4.56 -13.31 9.14
N PRO A 139 5.89 -13.26 8.92
CA PRO A 139 6.46 -13.23 7.57
C PRO A 139 6.01 -14.40 6.68
N ALA A 140 5.80 -15.60 7.25
CA ALA A 140 5.27 -16.74 6.49
C ALA A 140 3.81 -16.51 6.03
N GLN A 141 2.95 -15.96 6.91
CA GLN A 141 1.60 -15.57 6.52
C GLN A 141 1.61 -14.48 5.45
N MET A 142 2.55 -13.53 5.52
CA MET A 142 2.72 -12.50 4.51
C MET A 142 3.07 -13.09 3.14
N LEU A 143 4.01 -14.03 3.05
CA LEU A 143 4.35 -14.69 1.77
C LEU A 143 3.14 -15.40 1.14
N ILE A 144 2.34 -16.10 1.95
CA ILE A 144 1.12 -16.77 1.46
C ILE A 144 0.05 -15.76 1.03
N MET A 145 -0.12 -14.68 1.80
CA MET A 145 -1.04 -13.58 1.44
C MET A 145 -0.65 -12.97 0.10
N THR A 146 0.63 -12.67 -0.12
CA THR A 146 1.16 -12.11 -1.38
C THR A 146 0.81 -12.98 -2.59
N ILE A 147 1.00 -14.30 -2.49
CA ILE A 147 0.68 -15.22 -3.60
C ILE A 147 -0.81 -15.20 -3.94
N ILE A 148 -1.67 -15.30 -2.93
CA ILE A 148 -3.12 -15.37 -3.15
C ILE A 148 -3.65 -14.02 -3.63
N GLU A 149 -3.25 -12.93 -2.98
CA GLU A 149 -3.73 -11.59 -3.29
C GLU A 149 -3.38 -11.17 -4.71
N ILE A 150 -2.14 -11.38 -5.17
CA ILE A 150 -1.74 -11.03 -6.55
C ILE A 150 -2.54 -11.85 -7.58
N ALA A 151 -2.84 -13.12 -7.29
CA ALA A 151 -3.66 -13.94 -8.19
C ALA A 151 -5.10 -13.42 -8.30
N VAL A 152 -5.71 -13.01 -7.18
CA VAL A 152 -7.05 -12.40 -7.18
C VAL A 152 -7.03 -11.02 -7.82
N PHE A 153 -6.01 -10.21 -7.52
CA PHE A 153 -5.80 -8.88 -8.11
C PHE A 153 -5.73 -8.98 -9.63
N ALA A 154 -4.90 -9.87 -10.17
CA ALA A 154 -4.72 -9.99 -11.62
C ALA A 154 -6.00 -10.46 -12.32
N GLY A 155 -6.79 -11.32 -11.67
CA GLY A 155 -8.13 -11.68 -12.15
C GLY A 155 -9.09 -10.47 -12.19
N ASN A 156 -9.09 -9.63 -11.14
CA ASN A 156 -9.90 -8.41 -11.11
C ASN A 156 -9.41 -7.36 -12.12
N GLU A 157 -8.10 -7.16 -12.24
CA GLU A 157 -7.46 -6.29 -13.24
C GLU A 157 -7.90 -6.68 -14.65
N TYR A 158 -7.84 -7.98 -14.98
CA TYR A 158 -8.31 -8.49 -16.27
C TYR A 158 -9.81 -8.22 -16.50
N VAL A 159 -10.66 -8.42 -15.49
CA VAL A 159 -12.10 -8.11 -15.60
C VAL A 159 -12.32 -6.61 -15.83
N VAL A 160 -11.60 -5.74 -15.13
CA VAL A 160 -11.76 -4.29 -15.25
C VAL A 160 -11.24 -3.76 -16.58
N GLY A 161 -10.02 -4.14 -16.97
CA GLY A 161 -9.34 -3.65 -18.16
C GLY A 161 -9.86 -4.28 -19.45
N GLU A 162 -9.96 -5.61 -19.51
CA GLU A 162 -10.26 -6.33 -20.75
C GLU A 162 -11.76 -6.57 -20.97
N ILE A 163 -12.52 -6.86 -19.90
CA ILE A 163 -13.94 -7.19 -20.01
C ILE A 163 -14.82 -5.94 -19.93
N PHE A 164 -14.63 -5.11 -18.90
CA PHE A 164 -15.41 -3.88 -18.75
C PHE A 164 -14.88 -2.72 -19.58
N GLN A 165 -13.60 -2.76 -19.98
CA GLN A 165 -12.93 -1.65 -20.66
C GLN A 165 -13.14 -0.34 -19.89
N ALA A 166 -13.01 -0.42 -18.56
CA ALA A 166 -13.04 0.74 -17.69
C ALA A 166 -11.66 1.39 -17.65
N SER A 167 -11.63 2.72 -17.64
CA SER A 167 -10.39 3.47 -17.48
C SER A 167 -10.08 3.58 -15.99
N ASP A 168 -8.89 3.14 -15.59
CA ASP A 168 -8.41 3.23 -14.22
C ASP A 168 -6.89 3.49 -14.19
N ILE A 169 -6.46 4.57 -14.83
CA ILE A 169 -5.04 4.76 -15.21
C ILE A 169 -4.07 4.77 -14.02
N GLY A 170 -4.44 5.43 -12.92
CA GLY A 170 -3.71 5.44 -11.66
C GLY A 170 -4.27 4.46 -10.62
N ALA A 171 -5.11 3.53 -11.06
CA ALA A 171 -5.57 2.38 -10.30
C ALA A 171 -6.24 2.69 -8.94
N SER A 172 -7.08 3.72 -8.86
CA SER A 172 -7.84 4.01 -7.63
C SER A 172 -8.78 2.86 -7.27
N MET A 173 -9.29 2.13 -8.28
CA MET A 173 -10.19 1.00 -8.07
C MET A 173 -9.41 -0.32 -7.94
N THR A 174 -8.56 -0.63 -8.92
CA THR A 174 -7.90 -1.93 -9.06
C THR A 174 -6.74 -2.16 -8.09
N ILE A 175 -6.00 -1.11 -7.69
CA ILE A 175 -4.93 -1.21 -6.68
C ILE A 175 -5.43 -0.72 -5.33
N HIS A 176 -5.87 0.54 -5.24
CA HIS A 176 -6.06 1.19 -3.95
C HIS A 176 -7.31 0.72 -3.21
N ALA A 177 -8.48 0.81 -3.84
CA ALA A 177 -9.70 0.28 -3.24
C ALA A 177 -9.57 -1.23 -3.03
N PHE A 178 -9.15 -1.98 -4.07
CA PHE A 178 -8.97 -3.43 -3.97
C PHE A 178 -8.06 -3.82 -2.79
N GLY A 179 -6.83 -3.31 -2.74
CA GLY A 179 -5.86 -3.67 -1.69
C GLY A 179 -6.36 -3.26 -0.30
N ALA A 180 -6.96 -2.08 -0.16
CA ALA A 180 -7.50 -1.66 1.12
C ALA A 180 -8.59 -2.62 1.63
N TYR A 181 -9.58 -2.93 0.81
CA TYR A 181 -10.70 -3.78 1.24
C TYR A 181 -10.33 -5.26 1.33
N PHE A 182 -9.34 -5.73 0.56
CA PHE A 182 -8.74 -7.05 0.73
C PHE A 182 -8.05 -7.16 2.09
N GLY A 183 -7.13 -6.24 2.40
CA GLY A 183 -6.42 -6.18 3.67
C GLY A 183 -7.35 -6.03 4.88
N LEU A 184 -8.39 -5.19 4.78
CA LEU A 184 -9.39 -5.03 5.84
C LEU A 184 -10.20 -6.31 6.06
N ALA A 185 -10.58 -7.04 5.00
CA ALA A 185 -11.25 -8.32 5.13
C ALA A 185 -10.36 -9.37 5.82
N VAL A 186 -9.07 -9.43 5.44
CA VAL A 186 -8.08 -10.27 6.14
C VAL A 186 -7.97 -9.87 7.62
N ALA A 187 -7.81 -8.57 7.90
CA ALA A 187 -7.71 -8.04 9.26
C ALA A 187 -8.95 -8.34 10.12
N GLY A 188 -10.15 -8.29 9.52
CA GLY A 188 -11.41 -8.66 10.16
C GLY A 188 -11.47 -10.15 10.55
N VAL A 189 -11.05 -11.05 9.65
CA VAL A 189 -11.01 -12.50 9.95
C VAL A 189 -9.98 -12.82 11.03
N LEU A 190 -8.85 -12.11 11.05
CA LEU A 190 -7.75 -12.30 11.99
C LEU A 190 -7.90 -11.49 13.29
N TYR A 191 -8.99 -10.74 13.46
CA TYR A 191 -9.20 -9.85 14.59
C TYR A 191 -8.97 -10.53 15.95
N ARG A 192 -8.39 -9.76 16.88
CA ARG A 192 -8.14 -10.15 18.27
C ARG A 192 -8.87 -9.19 19.21
N PRO A 193 -9.73 -9.68 20.13
CA PRO A 193 -10.49 -8.83 21.04
C PRO A 193 -9.66 -7.87 21.89
N ASP A 194 -8.44 -8.27 22.24
CA ASP A 194 -7.52 -7.47 23.07
C ASP A 194 -7.16 -6.13 22.40
N LEU A 195 -7.18 -6.08 21.07
CA LEU A 195 -6.89 -4.87 20.29
C LEU A 195 -7.99 -3.82 20.37
N ARG A 196 -9.18 -4.14 20.89
CA ARG A 196 -10.30 -3.19 20.99
C ARG A 196 -9.92 -1.93 21.78
N ARG A 197 -9.06 -2.06 22.79
CA ARG A 197 -8.64 -0.94 23.65
C ARG A 197 -7.30 -0.32 23.20
N GLY A 198 -6.82 -0.67 22.00
CA GLY A 198 -5.47 -0.36 21.54
C GLY A 198 -4.42 -1.30 22.13
N HIS A 199 -3.21 -1.24 21.57
CA HIS A 199 -2.07 -2.04 22.01
C HIS A 199 -0.91 -1.15 22.44
N GLU A 200 -0.25 -1.45 23.55
CA GLU A 200 0.82 -0.60 24.13
C GLU A 200 2.06 -0.43 23.21
N LYS A 201 2.28 -1.35 22.29
CA LYS A 201 3.38 -1.30 21.30
C LYS A 201 2.96 -0.66 19.97
N GLU A 202 1.67 -0.41 19.78
CA GLU A 202 1.14 0.28 18.59
C GLU A 202 1.17 1.79 18.80
N GLU A 203 2.38 2.34 18.84
CA GLU A 203 2.60 3.77 18.98
C GLU A 203 3.85 4.21 18.23
N SER A 204 3.91 5.51 17.94
CA SER A 204 5.08 6.16 17.37
C SER A 204 5.91 6.89 18.42
N VAL A 205 7.13 7.25 18.04
CA VAL A 205 8.00 8.17 18.74
C VAL A 205 8.57 9.16 17.73
N TYR A 206 9.11 10.28 18.21
CA TYR A 206 9.53 11.39 17.34
C TYR A 206 10.39 10.95 16.14
N HIS A 207 11.39 10.09 16.35
CA HIS A 207 12.26 9.65 15.27
C HIS A 207 11.60 8.62 14.34
N SER A 208 10.70 7.76 14.83
CA SER A 208 9.98 6.82 13.97
C SER A 208 9.00 7.56 13.05
N ASP A 209 8.38 8.65 13.54
CA ASP A 209 7.56 9.54 12.71
C ASP A 209 8.36 10.30 11.65
N LEU A 210 9.60 10.70 11.96
CA LEU A 210 10.50 11.30 10.97
C LEU A 210 10.90 10.28 9.88
N PHE A 211 11.15 9.02 10.25
CA PHE A 211 11.39 7.96 9.27
C PHE A 211 10.15 7.69 8.41
N ALA A 212 8.95 7.66 9.00
CA ALA A 212 7.71 7.52 8.25
C ALA A 212 7.46 8.66 7.26
N MET A 213 7.88 9.88 7.60
CA MET A 213 7.83 11.01 6.67
C MET A 213 8.75 10.83 5.45
N ILE A 214 9.85 10.08 5.54
CA ILE A 214 10.67 9.76 4.36
C ILE A 214 9.83 8.98 3.34
N GLY A 215 9.11 7.96 3.80
CA GLY A 215 8.21 7.18 2.95
C GLY A 215 7.10 8.05 2.36
N THR A 216 6.48 8.90 3.18
CA THR A 216 5.46 9.88 2.74
C THR A 216 5.98 10.74 1.60
N LEU A 217 7.18 11.31 1.73
CA LEU A 217 7.73 12.22 0.72
C LEU A 217 8.08 11.50 -0.58
N PHE A 218 8.64 10.29 -0.53
CA PHE A 218 8.90 9.50 -1.74
C PHE A 218 7.62 9.14 -2.47
N LEU A 219 6.57 8.72 -1.74
CA LEU A 219 5.26 8.47 -2.32
C LEU A 219 4.69 9.74 -2.95
N TRP A 220 4.69 10.86 -2.22
CA TRP A 220 4.12 12.12 -2.70
C TRP A 220 4.81 12.66 -3.95
N MET A 221 6.15 12.65 -3.98
CA MET A 221 6.93 13.19 -5.10
C MET A 221 6.81 12.35 -6.37
N PHE A 222 6.71 11.02 -6.24
CA PHE A 222 6.70 10.09 -7.37
C PHE A 222 5.30 9.63 -7.81
N TRP A 223 4.26 10.01 -7.08
CA TRP A 223 2.87 9.69 -7.46
C TRP A 223 2.47 10.15 -8.88
N PRO A 224 2.91 11.33 -9.38
CA PRO A 224 2.62 11.72 -10.77
C PRO A 224 3.13 10.68 -11.77
N SER A 225 4.31 10.12 -11.54
CA SER A 225 4.87 9.02 -12.35
C SER A 225 4.04 7.75 -12.22
N PHE A 226 3.60 7.40 -11.00
CA PHE A 226 2.72 6.26 -10.76
C PHE A 226 1.42 6.33 -11.56
N ASN A 227 0.71 7.46 -11.50
CA ASN A 227 -0.57 7.64 -12.18
C ASN A 227 -0.44 7.81 -13.71
N SER A 228 0.78 7.99 -14.23
CA SER A 228 1.03 8.23 -15.66
C SER A 228 1.84 7.12 -16.34
N ALA A 229 2.34 6.13 -15.59
CA ALA A 229 3.34 5.17 -16.05
C ALA A 229 2.89 4.34 -17.26
N ILE A 230 1.60 3.99 -17.30
CA ILE A 230 1.02 3.12 -18.32
C ILE A 230 0.04 3.85 -19.25
N ALA A 231 0.05 5.18 -19.26
CA ALA A 231 -0.79 5.99 -20.15
C ALA A 231 -0.45 5.71 -21.62
N GLU A 232 -1.47 5.55 -22.45
CA GLU A 232 -1.30 5.07 -23.84
C GLU A 232 -0.68 6.13 -24.75
N THR A 233 -1.06 7.39 -24.54
CA THR A 233 -0.62 8.54 -25.34
C THR A 233 0.15 9.56 -24.50
N THR A 234 1.02 10.33 -25.16
CA THR A 234 1.78 11.42 -24.52
C THR A 234 0.86 12.49 -23.91
N GLU A 235 -0.29 12.75 -24.54
CA GLU A 235 -1.28 13.71 -24.03
C GLU A 235 -1.94 13.21 -22.73
N GLN A 236 -2.38 11.95 -22.70
CA GLN A 236 -2.90 11.31 -21.49
C GLN A 236 -1.86 11.26 -20.37
N GLN A 237 -0.61 10.94 -20.70
CA GLN A 237 0.49 10.94 -19.74
C GLN A 237 0.71 12.34 -19.15
N TYR A 238 0.73 13.38 -20.00
CA TYR A 238 0.83 14.77 -19.58
C TYR A 238 -0.32 15.17 -18.65
N MET A 239 -1.56 14.85 -19.01
CA MET A 239 -2.73 15.13 -18.17
C MET A 239 -2.63 14.41 -16.82
N ALA A 240 -2.27 13.12 -16.82
CA ALA A 240 -2.12 12.33 -15.61
C ALA A 240 -1.08 12.94 -14.64
N ILE A 241 0.05 13.42 -15.16
CA ILE A 241 1.07 14.10 -14.35
C ILE A 241 0.50 15.39 -13.73
N ILE A 242 -0.10 16.27 -14.54
CA ILE A 242 -0.58 17.59 -14.10
C ILE A 242 -1.75 17.46 -13.12
N ASN A 243 -2.73 16.61 -13.44
CA ASN A 243 -3.88 16.37 -12.57
C ASN A 243 -3.45 15.74 -11.24
N THR A 244 -2.52 14.78 -11.27
CA THR A 244 -2.00 14.17 -10.03
C THR A 244 -1.27 15.18 -9.17
N TYR A 245 -0.41 16.00 -9.77
CA TYR A 245 0.31 17.06 -9.07
C TYR A 245 -0.64 18.03 -8.35
N PHE A 246 -1.62 18.59 -9.05
CA PHE A 246 -2.53 19.58 -8.45
C PHE A 246 -3.50 18.97 -7.43
N SER A 247 -3.91 17.71 -7.63
CA SER A 247 -4.68 16.96 -6.63
C SER A 247 -3.89 16.79 -5.33
N LEU A 248 -2.64 16.36 -5.40
CA LEU A 248 -1.77 16.19 -4.23
C LEU A 248 -1.51 17.50 -3.48
N VAL A 249 -1.24 18.59 -4.20
CA VAL A 249 -1.01 19.90 -3.59
C VAL A 249 -2.26 20.38 -2.82
N ALA A 250 -3.45 20.25 -3.41
CA ALA A 250 -4.70 20.61 -2.75
C ALA A 250 -5.03 19.69 -1.56
N CYS A 251 -4.71 18.40 -1.68
CA CYS A 251 -4.86 17.40 -0.62
C CYS A 251 -4.01 17.73 0.61
N VAL A 252 -2.76 18.19 0.42
CA VAL A 252 -1.90 18.59 1.53
C VAL A 252 -2.53 19.73 2.34
N LEU A 253 -2.96 20.80 1.66
CA LEU A 253 -3.56 21.97 2.33
C LEU A 253 -4.79 21.60 3.15
N THR A 254 -5.68 20.78 2.58
CA THR A 254 -6.91 20.35 3.26
C THR A 254 -6.63 19.35 4.37
N ALA A 255 -5.69 18.42 4.20
CA ALA A 255 -5.27 17.49 5.25
C ALA A 255 -4.69 18.23 6.47
N TYR A 256 -3.82 19.23 6.27
CA TYR A 256 -3.30 20.06 7.36
C TYR A 256 -4.40 20.87 8.05
N ALA A 257 -5.28 21.51 7.27
CA ALA A 257 -6.39 22.30 7.81
C ALA A 257 -7.32 21.42 8.67
N PHE A 258 -7.75 20.28 8.15
CA PHE A 258 -8.67 19.39 8.87
C PHE A 258 -7.98 18.68 10.03
N SER A 259 -6.69 18.35 9.93
CA SER A 259 -5.91 17.79 11.03
C SER A 259 -5.89 18.75 12.22
N SER A 260 -5.67 20.05 11.96
CA SER A 260 -5.76 21.10 12.98
C SER A 260 -7.19 21.25 13.53
N LEU A 261 -8.21 21.29 12.66
CA LEU A 261 -9.61 21.46 13.07
C LEU A 261 -10.12 20.35 14.00
N VAL A 262 -9.74 19.09 13.74
CA VAL A 262 -10.15 17.94 14.59
C VAL A 262 -9.14 17.64 15.71
N GLY A 263 -8.01 18.34 15.71
CA GLY A 263 -6.94 18.23 16.68
C GLY A 263 -7.24 18.98 17.98
N LYS A 264 -6.75 18.46 19.11
CA LYS A 264 -6.89 19.15 20.39
C LYS A 264 -6.08 20.46 20.35
N ARG A 265 -6.74 21.59 20.62
CA ARG A 265 -6.13 22.94 20.61
C ARG A 265 -5.52 23.34 19.25
N GLY A 266 -6.03 22.82 18.14
CA GLY A 266 -5.51 23.16 16.81
C GLY A 266 -4.17 22.52 16.46
N LYS A 267 -3.67 21.57 17.25
CA LYS A 267 -2.41 20.87 16.96
C LYS A 267 -2.58 19.87 15.82
N LEU A 268 -1.52 19.71 15.03
CA LEU A 268 -1.44 18.73 13.96
C LEU A 268 -1.09 17.33 14.51
N ASP A 269 -1.63 16.31 13.87
CA ASP A 269 -1.32 14.89 14.12
C ASP A 269 -0.45 14.34 12.99
N MET A 270 0.69 13.71 13.33
CA MET A 270 1.62 13.17 12.34
C MET A 270 1.03 12.01 11.53
N VAL A 271 0.11 11.23 12.08
CA VAL A 271 -0.57 10.16 11.33
C VAL A 271 -1.38 10.75 10.17
N HIS A 272 -2.07 11.87 10.42
CA HIS A 272 -2.77 12.60 9.35
C HIS A 272 -1.79 13.14 8.31
N ILE A 273 -0.65 13.71 8.73
CA ILE A 273 0.29 14.32 7.81
C ILE A 273 1.00 13.27 6.95
N GLN A 274 1.42 12.16 7.53
CA GLN A 274 2.10 11.07 6.82
C GLN A 274 1.19 10.38 5.80
N ASN A 275 -0.11 10.24 6.12
CA ASN A 275 -1.02 9.44 5.31
C ASN A 275 -2.00 10.29 4.51
N ALA A 276 -2.80 11.14 5.16
CA ALA A 276 -3.90 11.84 4.48
C ALA A 276 -3.43 12.83 3.41
N THR A 277 -2.18 13.29 3.44
CA THR A 277 -1.60 14.15 2.40
C THR A 277 -1.39 13.43 1.06
N LEU A 278 -1.40 12.10 1.07
CA LEU A 278 -1.24 11.23 -0.09
C LEU A 278 -2.59 10.87 -0.75
N ALA A 279 -3.70 11.08 -0.06
CA ALA A 279 -5.03 10.68 -0.49
C ALA A 279 -5.45 11.30 -1.84
N GLY A 280 -4.93 12.49 -2.18
CA GLY A 280 -5.19 13.13 -3.48
C GLY A 280 -4.59 12.37 -4.66
N GLY A 281 -3.43 11.75 -4.48
CA GLY A 281 -2.81 10.90 -5.51
C GLY A 281 -3.65 9.65 -5.77
N VAL A 282 -4.16 9.03 -4.71
CA VAL A 282 -5.11 7.91 -4.80
C VAL A 282 -6.40 8.34 -5.47
N ALA A 283 -7.04 9.41 -5.01
CA ALA A 283 -8.40 9.78 -5.44
C ALA A 283 -8.49 10.29 -6.89
N VAL A 284 -7.41 10.85 -7.44
CA VAL A 284 -7.43 11.28 -8.85
C VAL A 284 -7.06 10.15 -9.81
N GLY A 285 -6.49 9.05 -9.32
CA GLY A 285 -5.89 7.99 -10.13
C GLY A 285 -6.74 7.51 -11.30
N THR A 286 -8.00 7.11 -11.07
CA THR A 286 -8.88 6.59 -12.13
C THR A 286 -9.14 7.58 -13.26
N CYS A 287 -9.20 8.88 -12.96
CA CYS A 287 -9.49 9.93 -13.93
C CYS A 287 -8.30 10.86 -14.21
N ALA A 288 -7.09 10.45 -13.85
CA ALA A 288 -5.91 11.31 -13.95
C ALA A 288 -5.62 11.67 -15.41
N ASP A 289 -5.85 10.77 -16.35
CA ASP A 289 -5.68 10.95 -17.79
C ASP A 289 -6.91 11.51 -18.52
N MET A 290 -7.92 11.98 -17.78
CA MET A 290 -9.13 12.58 -18.35
C MET A 290 -9.06 14.11 -18.35
N GLU A 291 -9.79 14.76 -19.24
CA GLU A 291 -9.84 16.22 -19.38
C GLU A 291 -10.70 16.88 -18.27
N ILE A 292 -10.36 16.66 -17.00
CA ILE A 292 -11.10 17.18 -15.83
C ILE A 292 -10.76 18.62 -15.47
N HIS A 293 -9.83 19.23 -16.22
CA HIS A 293 -9.16 20.50 -15.93
C HIS A 293 -8.40 20.52 -14.57
N PRO A 294 -7.36 21.38 -14.43
CA PRO A 294 -6.58 21.43 -13.19
C PRO A 294 -7.41 21.74 -11.93
N TYR A 295 -8.43 22.59 -12.03
CA TYR A 295 -9.30 22.90 -10.88
C TYR A 295 -10.15 21.69 -10.45
N GLY A 296 -10.54 20.82 -11.39
CA GLY A 296 -11.25 19.58 -11.08
C GLY A 296 -10.37 18.63 -10.26
N ALA A 297 -9.10 18.50 -10.65
CA ALA A 297 -8.12 17.74 -9.88
C ALA A 297 -7.91 18.31 -8.46
N MET A 298 -7.84 19.65 -8.32
CA MET A 298 -7.75 20.29 -6.99
C MET A 298 -8.97 20.02 -6.11
N ILE A 299 -10.18 19.98 -6.69
CA ILE A 299 -11.42 19.65 -5.97
C ILE A 299 -11.37 18.20 -5.48
N ILE A 300 -11.00 17.25 -6.35
CA ILE A 300 -10.87 15.83 -6.00
C ILE A 300 -9.85 15.66 -4.85
N GLY A 301 -8.67 16.26 -4.98
CA GLY A 301 -7.63 16.20 -3.95
C GLY A 301 -8.06 16.82 -2.62
N SER A 302 -8.77 17.94 -2.67
CA SER A 302 -9.33 18.59 -1.47
C SER A 302 -10.33 17.70 -0.75
N ILE A 303 -11.26 17.07 -1.49
CA ILE A 303 -12.23 16.14 -0.93
C ILE A 303 -11.52 14.94 -0.32
N ALA A 304 -10.52 14.38 -1.01
CA ALA A 304 -9.76 13.23 -0.53
C ALA A 304 -9.02 13.51 0.78
N GLY A 305 -8.36 14.67 0.91
CA GLY A 305 -7.68 15.08 2.14
C GLY A 305 -8.63 15.20 3.33
N ILE A 306 -9.81 15.79 3.11
CA ILE A 306 -10.87 15.91 4.13
C ILE A 306 -11.37 14.52 4.55
N VAL A 307 -11.78 13.70 3.58
CA VAL A 307 -12.32 12.36 3.82
C VAL A 307 -11.30 11.49 4.55
N SER A 308 -10.03 11.56 4.16
CA SER A 308 -8.96 10.78 4.78
C SER A 308 -8.75 11.18 6.24
N VAL A 309 -8.62 12.48 6.56
CA VAL A 309 -8.45 12.95 7.95
C VAL A 309 -9.65 12.57 8.82
N LEU A 310 -10.88 12.77 8.31
CA LEU A 310 -12.08 12.38 9.05
C LEU A 310 -12.16 10.86 9.23
N GLY A 311 -11.68 10.09 8.25
CA GLY A 311 -11.53 8.65 8.33
C GLY A 311 -10.63 8.22 9.48
N PHE A 312 -9.40 8.75 9.52
CA PHE A 312 -8.46 8.49 10.63
C PHE A 312 -9.07 8.86 11.99
N LYS A 313 -9.69 10.04 12.06
CA LYS A 313 -10.20 10.57 13.33
C LYS A 313 -11.41 9.81 13.87
N PHE A 314 -12.33 9.41 13.00
CA PHE A 314 -13.66 8.94 13.40
C PHE A 314 -14.00 7.53 12.89
N LEU A 315 -13.55 7.16 11.70
CA LEU A 315 -13.88 5.85 11.11
C LEU A 315 -12.95 4.75 11.58
N THR A 316 -11.63 4.97 11.67
CA THR A 316 -10.70 3.95 12.22
C THR A 316 -11.11 3.46 13.60
N PRO A 317 -11.42 4.32 14.59
CA PRO A 317 -11.94 3.85 15.88
C PRO A 317 -13.25 3.07 15.75
N CYS A 318 -14.16 3.52 14.87
CA CYS A 318 -15.44 2.86 14.63
C CYS A 318 -15.28 1.45 14.03
N LEU A 319 -14.36 1.27 13.07
CA LEU A 319 -14.03 -0.02 12.47
C LEU A 319 -13.54 -1.00 13.55
N THR A 320 -12.62 -0.58 14.40
CA THR A 320 -12.06 -1.41 15.47
C THR A 320 -13.12 -1.76 16.52
N ASP A 321 -13.90 -0.77 16.99
CA ASP A 321 -14.83 -0.95 18.11
C ASP A 321 -16.13 -1.66 17.74
N LYS A 322 -16.68 -1.35 16.55
CA LYS A 322 -18.02 -1.82 16.15
C LYS A 322 -17.96 -2.95 15.12
N LEU A 323 -17.05 -2.85 14.15
CA LEU A 323 -16.95 -3.84 13.07
C LEU A 323 -15.90 -4.93 13.34
N LYS A 324 -15.11 -4.79 14.42
CA LYS A 324 -14.02 -5.72 14.77
C LYS A 324 -13.01 -5.85 13.62
N ILE A 325 -12.68 -4.73 12.98
CA ILE A 325 -11.65 -4.64 11.95
C ILE A 325 -10.59 -3.68 12.47
N HIS A 326 -9.41 -4.23 12.78
CA HIS A 326 -8.31 -3.43 13.29
C HIS A 326 -7.33 -3.11 12.15
N ASP A 327 -7.31 -1.86 11.70
CA ASP A 327 -6.51 -1.36 10.58
C ASP A 327 -5.29 -0.59 11.09
N THR A 328 -4.09 -1.19 11.03
CA THR A 328 -2.88 -0.65 11.68
C THR A 328 -2.43 0.68 11.06
N CYS A 329 -2.32 0.73 9.73
CA CYS A 329 -1.89 1.95 9.03
C CYS A 329 -3.06 2.88 8.67
N GLY A 330 -4.29 2.51 8.97
CA GLY A 330 -5.47 3.23 8.50
C GLY A 330 -5.57 3.22 6.97
N VAL A 331 -5.27 2.09 6.34
CA VAL A 331 -5.30 1.95 4.87
C VAL A 331 -6.70 2.17 4.31
N HIS A 332 -7.75 1.98 5.12
CA HIS A 332 -9.10 2.40 4.75
C HIS A 332 -9.17 3.89 4.44
N ASN A 333 -8.46 4.72 5.19
CA ASN A 333 -8.57 6.19 5.10
C ASN A 333 -7.68 6.78 4.01
N LEU A 334 -6.57 6.11 3.68
CA LEU A 334 -5.67 6.54 2.61
C LEU A 334 -6.02 5.89 1.27
N HIS A 335 -6.23 4.59 1.24
CA HIS A 335 -6.41 3.84 -0.01
C HIS A 335 -7.87 3.49 -0.27
N GLY A 336 -8.61 3.03 0.74
CA GLY A 336 -9.99 2.55 0.59
C GLY A 336 -10.99 3.65 0.22
N LEU A 337 -11.20 4.62 1.10
CA LEU A 337 -12.14 5.72 0.88
C LEU A 337 -11.70 6.61 -0.29
N PRO A 338 -10.42 7.05 -0.39
CA PRO A 338 -9.98 7.84 -1.54
C PRO A 338 -10.04 7.03 -2.85
N GLY A 339 -9.81 5.71 -2.81
CA GLY A 339 -9.99 4.84 -3.97
C GLY A 339 -11.43 4.81 -4.49
N VAL A 340 -12.40 4.71 -3.57
CA VAL A 340 -13.84 4.84 -3.89
C VAL A 340 -14.17 6.24 -4.41
N VAL A 341 -13.62 7.30 -3.80
CA VAL A 341 -13.77 8.67 -4.31
C VAL A 341 -13.27 8.77 -5.74
N GLY A 342 -12.15 8.13 -6.09
CA GLY A 342 -11.62 8.13 -7.46
C GLY A 342 -12.49 7.40 -8.48
N GLY A 343 -13.03 6.23 -8.13
CA GLY A 343 -14.01 5.55 -8.98
C GLY A 343 -15.29 6.37 -9.18
N LEU A 344 -15.76 7.09 -8.16
CA LEU A 344 -16.90 8.01 -8.30
C LEU A 344 -16.56 9.26 -9.11
N ALA A 345 -15.35 9.81 -8.94
CA ALA A 345 -14.87 10.95 -9.69
C ALA A 345 -14.74 10.64 -11.18
N SER A 346 -14.30 9.42 -11.54
CA SER A 346 -14.25 8.99 -12.94
C SER A 346 -15.63 8.88 -13.57
N ILE A 347 -16.63 8.36 -12.84
CA ILE A 347 -18.03 8.35 -13.30
C ILE A 347 -18.50 9.77 -13.59
N VAL A 348 -18.23 10.71 -12.69
CA VAL A 348 -18.57 12.13 -12.87
C VAL A 348 -17.84 12.71 -14.09
N ALA A 349 -16.55 12.43 -14.26
CA ALA A 349 -15.76 12.87 -15.41
C ALA A 349 -16.33 12.36 -16.74
N ILE A 350 -16.76 11.10 -16.81
CA ILE A 350 -17.44 10.52 -17.99
C ILE A 350 -18.78 11.23 -18.26
N VAL A 351 -19.58 11.53 -17.23
CA VAL A 351 -20.84 12.29 -17.37
C VAL A 351 -20.59 13.67 -17.98
N PHE A 352 -19.51 14.34 -17.56
CA PHE A 352 -19.08 15.63 -18.11
C PHE A 352 -18.32 15.53 -19.43
N ARG A 353 -18.20 14.33 -20.02
CA ARG A 353 -17.53 14.07 -21.30
C ARG A 353 -16.04 14.41 -21.31
N ALA A 354 -15.38 14.35 -20.16
CA ALA A 354 -13.93 14.51 -20.01
C ALA A 354 -13.14 13.34 -20.64
N SER A 355 -13.81 12.21 -20.91
CA SER A 355 -13.26 11.10 -21.68
C SER A 355 -14.39 10.33 -22.38
N LYS A 356 -14.04 9.66 -23.48
CA LYS A 356 -14.92 8.72 -24.21
C LYS A 356 -14.45 7.28 -24.11
N ALA A 357 -13.39 7.01 -23.33
CA ALA A 357 -12.74 5.71 -23.26
C ALA A 357 -13.62 4.62 -22.61
N SER A 358 -14.59 5.02 -21.77
CA SER A 358 -15.50 4.09 -21.11
C SER A 358 -16.89 4.70 -20.89
N SER A 359 -17.81 3.88 -20.39
CA SER A 359 -19.17 4.32 -20.04
C SER A 359 -19.36 4.39 -18.52
N VAL A 360 -20.35 5.16 -18.08
CA VAL A 360 -20.75 5.25 -16.66
C VAL A 360 -21.02 3.87 -16.06
N VAL A 361 -21.69 2.99 -16.81
CA VAL A 361 -22.06 1.64 -16.34
C VAL A 361 -20.82 0.78 -16.15
N MET A 362 -19.86 0.85 -17.09
CA MET A 362 -18.63 0.08 -17.01
C MET A 362 -17.71 0.58 -15.89
N GLN A 363 -17.61 1.89 -15.68
CA GLN A 363 -16.88 2.43 -14.52
C GLN A 363 -17.50 2.01 -13.19
N ALA A 364 -18.82 2.04 -13.07
CA ALA A 364 -19.52 1.56 -11.88
C ALA A 364 -19.34 0.05 -11.67
N ALA A 365 -19.38 -0.75 -12.76
CA ALA A 365 -19.14 -2.18 -12.71
C ALA A 365 -17.70 -2.50 -12.26
N ALA A 366 -16.71 -1.75 -12.76
CA ALA A 366 -15.31 -1.89 -12.36
C ALA A 366 -15.06 -1.56 -10.88
N LEU A 367 -15.66 -0.48 -10.37
CA LEU A 367 -15.60 -0.16 -8.94
C LEU A 367 -16.26 -1.28 -8.12
N GLY A 368 -17.45 -1.72 -8.51
CA GLY A 368 -18.20 -2.77 -7.83
C GLY A 368 -17.46 -4.12 -7.83
N SER A 369 -16.87 -4.52 -8.95
CA SER A 369 -16.11 -5.77 -9.05
C SER A 369 -14.83 -5.70 -8.22
N SER A 370 -14.13 -4.56 -8.23
CA SER A 370 -12.90 -4.39 -7.45
C SER A 370 -13.18 -4.50 -5.95
N LEU A 371 -14.26 -3.88 -5.45
CA LEU A 371 -14.68 -4.02 -4.06
C LEU A 371 -15.15 -5.45 -3.73
N GLY A 372 -15.98 -6.03 -4.60
CA GLY A 372 -16.56 -7.37 -4.37
C GLY A 372 -15.49 -8.47 -4.36
N THR A 373 -14.59 -8.47 -5.34
CA THR A 373 -13.51 -9.45 -5.45
C THR A 373 -12.49 -9.28 -4.32
N ALA A 374 -12.15 -8.05 -3.94
CA ALA A 374 -11.27 -7.77 -2.82
C ALA A 374 -11.81 -8.32 -1.50
N ILE A 375 -13.08 -8.04 -1.17
CA ILE A 375 -13.69 -8.50 0.08
C ILE A 375 -13.76 -10.04 0.09
N VAL A 376 -14.24 -10.66 -0.98
CA VAL A 376 -14.35 -12.13 -1.05
C VAL A 376 -12.97 -12.78 -0.99
N GLY A 377 -12.01 -12.29 -1.77
CA GLY A 377 -10.63 -12.78 -1.77
C GLY A 377 -9.94 -12.62 -0.42
N GLY A 378 -10.11 -11.46 0.22
CA GLY A 378 -9.54 -11.17 1.54
C GLY A 378 -10.18 -12.01 2.65
N LEU A 379 -11.50 -12.27 2.60
CA LEU A 379 -12.16 -13.18 3.53
C LEU A 379 -11.62 -14.61 3.39
N ILE A 380 -11.53 -15.13 2.17
CA ILE A 380 -10.98 -16.47 1.90
C ILE A 380 -9.52 -16.54 2.37
N THR A 381 -8.72 -15.54 2.03
CA THR A 381 -7.30 -15.47 2.43
C THR A 381 -7.17 -15.41 3.95
N GLY A 382 -7.94 -14.56 4.63
CA GLY A 382 -7.94 -14.48 6.08
C GLY A 382 -8.29 -15.81 6.75
N LEU A 383 -9.24 -16.57 6.20
CA LEU A 383 -9.58 -17.91 6.70
C LEU A 383 -8.41 -18.88 6.48
N ILE A 384 -7.76 -18.83 5.31
CA ILE A 384 -6.60 -19.66 5.03
C ILE A 384 -5.46 -19.37 6.02
N LEU A 385 -5.14 -18.09 6.22
CA LEU A 385 -4.09 -17.66 7.14
C LEU A 385 -4.40 -18.03 8.60
N ARG A 386 -5.68 -17.99 8.98
CA ARG A 386 -6.12 -18.33 10.34
C ARG A 386 -6.00 -19.82 10.65
N PHE A 387 -6.37 -20.68 9.71
CA PHE A 387 -6.54 -22.12 9.97
C PHE A 387 -5.41 -23.00 9.42
N PHE A 388 -4.75 -22.61 8.33
CA PHE A 388 -3.76 -23.48 7.66
C PHE A 388 -2.32 -23.01 7.81
N VAL A 389 -2.08 -21.71 8.04
CA VAL A 389 -0.71 -21.17 8.17
C VAL A 389 -0.29 -20.95 9.62
N CYS A 390 -1.25 -20.77 10.54
CA CYS A 390 -1.04 -20.57 11.99
C CYS A 390 -0.05 -19.43 12.31
N GLY A 391 -0.59 -18.24 12.56
CA GLY A 391 0.18 -17.06 12.95
C GLY A 391 0.61 -17.04 14.42
N LEU A 392 0.91 -15.84 14.91
CA LEU A 392 1.20 -15.60 16.32
C LEU A 392 0.04 -16.06 17.21
N SER A 393 0.38 -16.82 18.26
CA SER A 393 -0.58 -17.37 19.22
C SER A 393 -1.05 -16.34 20.24
N SER A 394 -0.19 -15.37 20.58
CA SER A 394 -0.41 -14.37 21.62
C SER A 394 -0.29 -12.96 21.04
N THR A 395 -1.15 -12.07 21.52
CA THR A 395 -1.19 -10.65 21.16
C THR A 395 0.00 -9.88 21.75
N GLU A 396 0.66 -10.40 22.80
CA GLU A 396 1.85 -9.79 23.41
C GLU A 396 3.03 -9.61 22.44
N PHE A 397 3.07 -10.42 21.38
CA PHE A 397 4.09 -10.40 20.35
C PHE A 397 3.77 -9.45 19.19
N PHE A 398 2.62 -8.78 19.22
CA PHE A 398 2.26 -7.83 18.16
C PHE A 398 3.12 -6.57 18.23
N PHE A 399 3.42 -6.02 17.05
CA PHE A 399 4.18 -4.79 16.88
C PHE A 399 5.56 -4.81 17.57
N ASP A 400 6.20 -5.99 17.61
CA ASP A 400 7.51 -6.18 18.25
C ASP A 400 8.52 -6.91 17.34
N ASP A 401 9.58 -6.20 16.97
CA ASP A 401 10.66 -6.72 16.13
C ASP A 401 11.43 -7.85 16.80
N SER A 402 11.52 -7.90 18.14
CA SER A 402 12.30 -8.93 18.84
C SER A 402 11.78 -10.35 18.63
N VAL A 403 10.59 -10.48 18.06
CA VAL A 403 9.97 -11.76 17.71
C VAL A 403 10.67 -12.40 16.51
N TYR A 404 11.15 -11.57 15.57
CA TYR A 404 11.69 -12.02 14.28
C TYR A 404 13.14 -11.61 14.04
N TRP A 405 13.63 -10.59 14.76
CA TRP A 405 14.93 -9.98 14.55
C TRP A 405 15.80 -10.06 15.79
N GLU A 406 17.12 -10.15 15.57
CA GLU A 406 18.10 -9.93 16.62
C GLU A 406 18.17 -8.43 16.92
N VAL A 407 17.49 -8.01 17.99
CA VAL A 407 17.45 -6.61 18.42
C VAL A 407 18.49 -6.40 19.52
N LEU A 408 19.42 -5.47 19.29
CA LEU A 408 20.33 -5.01 20.32
C LEU A 408 19.57 -4.07 21.26
N TYR A 409 18.92 -4.61 22.29
CA TYR A 409 18.57 -3.79 23.43
C TYR A 409 19.88 -3.40 24.11
N SER A 410 20.20 -2.10 24.13
CA SER A 410 21.21 -1.58 25.05
C SER A 410 20.88 -2.15 26.43
N VAL A 411 21.82 -2.93 26.98
CA VAL A 411 21.79 -3.37 28.36
C VAL A 411 21.64 -2.10 29.20
N LYS A 412 20.43 -1.82 29.68
CA LYS A 412 20.27 -0.88 30.78
C LYS A 412 21.07 -1.47 31.93
N ASN A 413 22.07 -0.72 32.38
CA ASN A 413 22.92 -1.05 33.51
C ASN A 413 22.11 -1.68 34.64
N VAL A 414 22.40 -2.94 34.95
CA VAL A 414 21.84 -3.69 36.08
C VAL A 414 22.42 -3.20 37.43
N ASN A 415 23.06 -2.02 37.46
CA ASN A 415 23.83 -1.55 38.63
C ASN A 415 23.30 -0.29 39.33
N ASP A 416 22.14 0.27 38.94
CA ASP A 416 21.58 1.43 39.66
C ASP A 416 20.67 1.06 40.86
N ASP A 417 20.61 -0.22 41.25
CA ASP A 417 19.77 -0.68 42.38
C ASP A 417 20.55 -1.04 43.66
N TYR A 418 21.83 -0.68 43.74
CA TYR A 418 22.61 -0.78 44.99
C TYR A 418 23.49 0.45 45.18
N THR A 419 22.93 1.52 45.77
CA THR A 419 23.55 2.40 46.78
C THR A 419 22.74 3.68 46.96
N SER A 420 21.65 3.62 47.73
CA SER A 420 21.18 4.80 48.49
C SER A 420 20.41 4.42 49.77
N GLU A 421 20.92 3.44 50.52
CA GLU A 421 20.68 3.42 51.97
C GLU A 421 21.87 4.08 52.67
N SER A 422 21.71 5.38 52.98
CA SER A 422 22.52 6.05 54.00
C SER A 422 21.88 7.40 54.36
N PHE A 423 21.28 7.44 55.56
CA PHE A 423 20.82 8.60 56.32
C PHE A 423 19.44 9.19 56.01
N ALA A 424 18.40 8.54 56.54
CA ALA A 424 17.23 9.25 57.05
C ALA A 424 16.62 8.53 58.28
N HIS A 425 17.32 8.55 59.40
CA HIS A 425 16.69 8.42 60.72
C HIS A 425 17.29 9.44 61.67
N LEU A 426 16.51 10.48 62.00
CA LEU A 426 16.30 11.02 63.35
C LEU A 426 15.28 12.17 63.26
N LYS A 427 14.13 12.00 63.92
CA LYS A 427 13.22 13.09 64.30
C LYS A 427 13.96 14.08 65.22
N PRO A 428 13.49 15.33 65.30
CA PRO A 428 12.87 15.74 66.56
C PRO A 428 11.50 16.39 66.41
N GLN A 429 10.73 16.29 67.49
CA GLN A 429 9.44 16.93 67.76
C GLN A 429 9.56 18.46 67.88
N SER A 430 8.44 19.14 67.60
CA SER A 430 7.89 20.38 68.19
C SER A 430 8.83 21.51 68.63
N LEU A 431 8.47 22.76 68.30
CA LEU A 431 8.21 23.88 69.24
C LEU A 431 8.03 25.21 68.45
N PHE A 432 6.84 25.81 68.62
CA PHE A 432 6.52 27.25 68.69
C PHE A 432 6.91 28.29 67.61
N ALA A 433 5.87 29.03 67.23
CA ALA A 433 5.72 30.50 67.23
C ALA A 433 5.82 31.30 65.91
N SER A 434 4.79 32.16 65.80
CA SER A 434 4.48 33.28 64.89
C SER A 434 4.25 32.97 63.41
#